data_AF-B0DYR3-F1
#
_entry.id   AF-B0DYR3-F1
#
_cell.length_a   1.000
_cell.length_b   1.000
_cell.length_c   1.000
_cell.angle_alpha   90.00
_cell.angle_beta   90.00
_cell.angle_gamma   90.00
#
_symmetry.space_group_name_H-M   'P 1'
#
loop_
_entity.id
_entity.type
_entity.pdbx_description
1 polymer ?
#
loop_
_entity_poly.entity_id
_entity_poly.type
_entity_poly.pdbx_seq_one_letter_code
_entity_poly.pdbx_strand_id
1 'polypeptide(L)'
;MRSLLIIFTLLIGSLLTSALEPRAPTPSNTCVYKCPPKDKNNKALGLRDESSDPLYCQYNTVVNYCSYSKTTGALTADHDSGNCPNKAVCSTSSRRRDALPQSPRMRGSARQVDAAPLKTRSQLGSAKRGKRSV
;
A
#
# COMPACT_ATOMS: atom_id res chain seq x y z
N MET A 1 34.50 -19.82 -52.19
CA MET A 1 34.77 -18.59 -51.41
C MET A 1 33.50 -17.75 -51.16
N ARG A 2 32.37 -18.37 -50.79
CA ARG A 2 31.13 -17.68 -50.40
C ARG A 2 30.69 -17.98 -48.95
N SER A 3 31.37 -18.93 -48.32
CA SER A 3 31.03 -19.43 -46.98
C SER A 3 31.66 -18.63 -45.82
N LEU A 4 32.64 -17.77 -46.11
CA LEU A 4 33.36 -17.00 -45.08
C LEU A 4 32.68 -15.66 -44.73
N LEU A 5 31.78 -15.15 -45.61
CA LEU A 5 31.08 -13.88 -45.40
C LEU A 5 29.87 -13.99 -44.44
N ILE A 6 29.37 -15.20 -44.17
CA ILE A 6 28.22 -15.41 -43.28
C ILE A 6 28.66 -15.50 -41.81
N ILE A 7 29.92 -15.87 -41.55
CA ILE A 7 30.43 -16.00 -40.18
C ILE A 7 30.73 -14.61 -39.58
N PHE A 8 31.16 -13.64 -40.39
CA PHE A 8 31.50 -12.29 -39.92
C PHE A 8 30.29 -11.43 -39.54
N THR A 9 29.08 -11.72 -40.05
CA THR A 9 27.87 -10.95 -39.74
C THR A 9 27.18 -11.37 -38.44
N LEU A 10 27.52 -12.55 -37.90
CA LEU A 10 26.95 -13.05 -36.64
C LEU A 10 27.69 -12.56 -35.38
N LEU A 11 28.82 -11.86 -35.52
CA LEU A 11 29.69 -11.44 -34.41
C LEU A 11 29.54 -9.97 -33.97
N ILE A 12 28.68 -9.18 -34.62
CA ILE A 12 28.54 -7.72 -34.37
C ILE A 12 27.26 -7.39 -33.56
N GLY A 13 26.40 -8.37 -33.26
CA GLY A 13 25.07 -8.15 -32.67
C GLY A 13 25.01 -8.05 -31.13
N SER A 14 26.14 -7.97 -30.42
CA SER A 14 26.16 -8.10 -28.96
C SER A 14 26.68 -6.88 -28.23
N LEU A 15 26.03 -5.72 -28.39
CA LEU A 15 26.13 -4.61 -27.44
C LEU A 15 24.81 -3.85 -27.45
N LEU A 16 24.26 -3.56 -26.26
CA LEU A 16 23.09 -2.73 -25.93
C LEU A 16 21.85 -3.51 -25.48
N THR A 17 21.85 -3.92 -24.21
CA THR A 17 20.59 -3.88 -23.44
C THR A 17 20.89 -3.43 -22.01
N SER A 18 20.21 -2.37 -21.64
CA SER A 18 20.43 -1.49 -20.51
C SER A 18 20.37 -2.19 -19.15
N ALA A 19 21.21 -1.73 -18.20
CA ALA A 19 21.02 -1.97 -16.79
C ALA A 19 19.69 -1.34 -16.35
N LEU A 20 18.64 -2.16 -16.27
CA LEU A 20 17.42 -1.84 -15.55
C LEU A 20 17.72 -2.00 -14.06
N GLU A 21 17.99 -0.88 -13.40
CA GLU A 21 18.02 -0.82 -11.94
C GLU A 21 16.65 -1.28 -11.42
N PRO A 22 16.55 -2.35 -10.60
CA PRO A 22 15.30 -2.67 -9.95
C PRO A 22 14.99 -1.56 -8.95
N ARG A 23 14.16 -0.60 -9.37
CA ARG A 23 13.45 0.28 -8.44
C ARG A 23 12.80 -0.64 -7.41
N ALA A 24 13.20 -0.51 -6.15
CA ALA A 24 12.52 -1.15 -5.04
C ALA A 24 11.00 -0.93 -5.23
N PRO A 25 10.18 -2.00 -5.25
CA PRO A 25 8.75 -1.83 -5.39
C PRO A 25 8.30 -0.90 -4.26
N THR A 26 7.87 0.30 -4.63
CA THR A 26 7.03 1.11 -3.75
C THR A 26 5.89 0.19 -3.31
N PRO A 27 5.41 0.28 -2.05
CA PRO A 27 4.28 -0.53 -1.62
C PRO A 27 3.11 -0.15 -2.54
N SER A 28 2.91 -0.94 -3.60
CA SER A 28 1.77 -0.79 -4.47
C SER A 28 0.61 -1.06 -3.54
N ASN A 29 -0.32 -0.10 -3.45
CA ASN A 29 -1.61 -0.39 -2.86
C ASN A 29 -2.17 -1.55 -3.67
N THR A 30 -1.94 -2.77 -3.18
CA THR A 30 -2.15 -3.98 -3.94
C THR A 30 -3.66 -4.15 -3.98
N CYS A 31 -4.23 -3.70 -5.08
CA CYS A 31 -5.65 -3.74 -5.31
C CYS A 31 -6.08 -5.21 -5.36
N VAL A 32 -6.95 -5.62 -4.45
CA VAL A 32 -7.60 -6.92 -4.54
C VAL A 32 -8.94 -6.71 -5.23
N TYR A 33 -9.07 -7.21 -6.45
CA TYR A 33 -10.32 -7.10 -7.20
C TYR A 33 -11.38 -8.05 -6.64
N LYS A 34 -12.59 -7.54 -6.55
CA LYS A 34 -13.77 -8.19 -5.96
C LYS A 34 -14.97 -8.00 -6.88
N CYS A 35 -15.91 -8.94 -6.81
CA CYS A 35 -17.15 -8.82 -7.58
C CYS A 35 -17.88 -7.52 -7.22
N PRO A 36 -18.34 -6.73 -8.20
CA PRO A 36 -19.24 -5.62 -7.92
C PRO A 36 -20.47 -6.08 -7.12
N PRO A 37 -21.00 -5.25 -6.23
CA PRO A 37 -22.15 -5.64 -5.40
C PRO A 37 -23.46 -5.70 -6.20
N LYS A 38 -23.52 -4.99 -7.33
CA LYS A 38 -24.67 -4.93 -8.23
C LYS A 38 -24.23 -4.90 -9.68
N ASP A 39 -25.09 -5.39 -10.57
CA ASP A 39 -24.94 -5.23 -12.02
C ASP A 39 -25.39 -3.83 -12.49
N LYS A 40 -25.38 -3.58 -13.82
CA LYS A 40 -25.89 -2.32 -14.40
C LYS A 40 -27.41 -2.14 -14.25
N ASN A 41 -28.16 -3.23 -14.04
CA ASN A 41 -29.61 -3.23 -13.83
C ASN A 41 -30.01 -3.24 -12.34
N ASN A 42 -29.07 -2.96 -11.44
CA ASN A 42 -29.26 -2.98 -9.98
C ASN A 42 -29.64 -4.35 -9.37
N LYS A 43 -29.44 -5.46 -10.08
CA LYS A 43 -29.52 -6.82 -9.53
C LYS A 43 -28.39 -7.04 -8.55
N ALA A 44 -28.71 -7.58 -7.38
CA ALA A 44 -27.71 -7.88 -6.35
C ALA A 44 -26.83 -9.06 -6.73
N LEU A 45 -25.56 -8.99 -6.32
CA LEU A 45 -24.65 -10.13 -6.39
C LEU A 45 -25.18 -11.28 -5.53
N GLY A 46 -25.33 -12.45 -6.14
CA GLY A 46 -25.76 -13.68 -5.48
C GLY A 46 -24.56 -14.57 -5.16
N LEU A 47 -24.18 -15.41 -6.13
CA LEU A 47 -23.02 -16.29 -6.00
C LEU A 47 -21.77 -15.62 -6.57
N ARG A 48 -20.62 -15.87 -5.94
CA ARG A 48 -19.32 -15.39 -6.42
C ARG A 48 -18.23 -16.39 -6.10
N ASP A 49 -17.27 -16.49 -6.99
CA ASP A 49 -15.97 -17.09 -6.72
C ASP A 49 -14.89 -16.05 -7.04
N GLU A 50 -14.26 -15.54 -5.99
CA GLU A 50 -13.19 -14.54 -6.08
C GLU A 50 -11.80 -15.18 -5.92
N SER A 51 -11.74 -16.51 -5.77
CA SER A 51 -10.50 -17.26 -5.60
C SER A 51 -9.92 -17.72 -6.94
N SER A 52 -10.77 -17.95 -7.94
CA SER A 52 -10.38 -18.27 -9.32
C SER A 52 -9.92 -17.04 -10.12
N ASP A 53 -9.23 -17.30 -11.23
CA ASP A 53 -8.95 -16.32 -12.28
C ASP A 53 -9.43 -16.92 -13.62
N PRO A 54 -10.44 -16.35 -14.29
CA PRO A 54 -11.14 -15.11 -13.95
C PRO A 54 -12.06 -15.24 -12.72
N LEU A 55 -12.29 -14.11 -12.03
CA LEU A 55 -13.30 -13.97 -10.97
C LEU A 55 -14.68 -14.25 -11.56
N TYR A 56 -15.48 -15.06 -10.87
CA TYR A 56 -16.85 -15.39 -11.27
C TYR A 56 -17.85 -14.62 -10.40
N CYS A 57 -18.75 -13.85 -11.03
CA CYS A 57 -19.75 -13.04 -10.34
C CYS A 57 -21.13 -13.28 -10.93
N GLN A 58 -22.05 -13.87 -10.18
CA GLN A 58 -23.42 -14.15 -10.61
C GLN A 58 -24.39 -13.14 -10.01
N TYR A 59 -25.12 -12.42 -10.86
CA TYR A 59 -26.02 -11.34 -10.46
C TYR A 59 -27.47 -11.72 -10.70
N ASN A 60 -28.12 -12.32 -9.70
CA ASN A 60 -29.50 -12.82 -9.78
C ASN A 60 -29.72 -13.84 -10.93
N THR A 61 -30.68 -14.75 -10.78
CA THR A 61 -30.93 -15.91 -11.66
C THR A 61 -29.70 -16.82 -11.85
N VAL A 62 -29.93 -18.14 -11.88
CA VAL A 62 -28.85 -19.14 -11.91
C VAL A 62 -28.03 -19.11 -13.22
N VAL A 63 -28.46 -18.32 -14.22
CA VAL A 63 -27.93 -18.38 -15.58
C VAL A 63 -27.03 -17.20 -15.93
N ASN A 64 -27.23 -16.03 -15.31
CA ASN A 64 -26.56 -14.79 -15.72
C ASN A 64 -25.33 -14.52 -14.85
N TYR A 65 -24.16 -14.47 -15.46
CA TYR A 65 -22.90 -14.24 -14.75
C TYR A 65 -21.93 -13.36 -15.54
N CYS A 66 -20.96 -12.81 -14.82
CA CYS A 66 -19.93 -11.94 -15.34
C CYS A 66 -18.57 -12.48 -14.89
N SER A 67 -17.61 -12.49 -15.80
CA SER A 67 -16.24 -12.90 -15.51
C SER A 67 -15.30 -11.70 -15.53
N TYR A 68 -14.41 -11.58 -14.55
CA TYR A 68 -13.46 -10.47 -14.46
C TYR A 68 -12.03 -10.97 -14.29
N SER A 69 -11.06 -10.26 -14.87
CA SER A 69 -9.65 -10.54 -14.63
C SER A 69 -9.30 -10.27 -13.16
N LYS A 70 -8.66 -11.23 -12.50
CA LYS A 70 -8.21 -11.08 -11.11
C LYS A 70 -7.07 -10.07 -10.97
N THR A 71 -6.30 -9.85 -12.03
CA THR A 71 -5.12 -8.98 -12.04
C THR A 71 -5.42 -7.54 -12.44
N THR A 72 -6.36 -7.32 -13.37
CA THR A 72 -6.69 -5.99 -13.89
C THR A 72 -8.08 -5.50 -13.50
N GLY A 73 -8.93 -6.40 -13.01
CA GLY A 73 -10.34 -6.12 -12.74
C GLY A 73 -11.18 -5.87 -13.99
N ALA A 74 -10.63 -6.02 -15.21
CA ALA A 74 -11.39 -5.82 -16.44
C ALA A 74 -12.41 -6.95 -16.65
N LEU A 75 -13.59 -6.62 -17.20
CA LEU A 75 -14.56 -7.60 -17.65
C LEU A 75 -13.95 -8.45 -18.77
N THR A 76 -13.89 -9.77 -18.57
CA THR A 76 -13.37 -10.74 -19.54
C THR A 76 -14.50 -11.43 -20.32
N ALA A 77 -15.65 -11.63 -19.69
CA ALA A 77 -16.84 -12.17 -20.36
C ALA A 77 -18.13 -11.62 -19.76
N ASP A 78 -19.07 -11.26 -20.63
CA ASP A 78 -20.42 -10.82 -20.30
C ASP A 78 -21.42 -11.92 -20.68
N HIS A 79 -21.96 -12.63 -19.68
CA HIS A 79 -23.04 -13.59 -19.86
C HIS A 79 -24.35 -13.08 -19.27
N ASP A 80 -24.55 -11.75 -19.23
CA ASP A 80 -25.76 -11.10 -18.74
C ASP A 80 -26.26 -10.03 -19.72
N SER A 81 -26.19 -10.34 -21.04
CA SER A 81 -26.78 -9.51 -22.10
C SER A 81 -26.36 -8.02 -22.08
N GLY A 82 -25.14 -7.70 -21.68
CA GLY A 82 -24.64 -6.32 -21.62
C GLY A 82 -24.76 -5.65 -20.25
N ASN A 83 -25.37 -6.34 -19.27
CA ASN A 83 -25.65 -5.80 -17.94
C ASN A 83 -24.47 -5.93 -16.98
N CYS A 84 -23.41 -6.65 -17.37
CA CYS A 84 -22.21 -6.74 -16.56
C CYS A 84 -21.52 -5.38 -16.43
N PRO A 85 -21.15 -4.94 -15.21
CA PRO A 85 -20.24 -3.82 -15.01
C PRO A 85 -18.93 -4.03 -15.78
N ASN A 86 -18.34 -2.96 -16.34
CA ASN A 86 -17.13 -3.08 -17.16
C ASN A 86 -15.85 -3.35 -16.33
N LYS A 87 -15.92 -3.12 -15.00
CA LYS A 87 -14.80 -3.33 -14.07
C LYS A 87 -15.28 -3.92 -12.75
N ALA A 88 -14.44 -4.78 -12.19
CA ALA A 88 -14.52 -5.28 -10.83
C ALA A 88 -14.15 -4.20 -9.81
N VAL A 89 -14.58 -4.36 -8.57
CA VAL A 89 -14.32 -3.39 -7.50
C VAL A 89 -12.93 -3.62 -6.93
N CYS A 90 -12.14 -2.55 -6.91
CA CYS A 90 -10.84 -2.55 -6.28
C CYS A 90 -10.98 -2.37 -4.76
N SER A 91 -10.84 -3.45 -4.00
CA SER A 91 -10.64 -3.35 -2.55
C SER A 91 -9.16 -3.15 -2.28
N THR A 92 -8.75 -1.89 -2.14
CA THR A 92 -7.49 -1.63 -1.45
C THR A 92 -7.74 -1.96 0.02
N SER A 93 -6.98 -2.90 0.59
CA SER A 93 -6.81 -2.86 2.03
C SER A 93 -6.04 -1.57 2.29
N SER A 94 -6.74 -0.44 2.36
CA SER A 94 -6.28 0.62 3.23
C SER A 94 -6.27 -0.07 4.58
N ARG A 95 -5.11 -0.63 4.94
CA ARG A 95 -4.71 -0.64 6.33
C ARG A 95 -4.65 0.85 6.67
N ARG A 96 -5.81 1.48 6.89
CA ARG A 96 -5.97 2.32 8.05
C ARG A 96 -5.53 1.40 9.16
N ARG A 97 -4.21 1.41 9.42
CA ARG A 97 -3.72 1.26 10.76
C ARG A 97 -4.49 2.37 11.43
N ASP A 98 -5.67 2.03 11.96
CA ASP A 98 -6.32 2.85 12.95
C ASP A 98 -5.19 3.13 13.91
N ALA A 99 -4.70 4.37 13.87
CA ALA A 99 -3.61 4.75 14.73
C ALA A 99 -4.12 4.38 16.10
N LEU A 100 -3.46 3.40 16.74
CA LEU A 100 -3.79 2.98 18.10
C LEU A 100 -4.04 4.27 18.88
N PRO A 101 -5.15 4.34 19.65
CA PRO A 101 -5.55 5.58 20.30
C PRO A 101 -4.32 6.18 20.96
N GLN A 102 -3.86 7.32 20.45
CA GLN A 102 -2.72 8.00 21.03
C GLN A 102 -3.11 8.33 22.45
N SER A 103 -2.33 7.82 23.40
CA SER A 103 -2.49 8.15 24.81
C SER A 103 -2.66 9.66 24.94
N PRO A 104 -3.62 10.17 25.74
CA PRO A 104 -3.86 11.58 25.90
C PRO A 104 -2.54 12.31 26.18
N ARG A 105 -2.07 13.10 25.21
CA ARG A 105 -0.88 13.92 25.38
C ARG A 105 -1.31 15.04 26.31
N MET A 106 -0.99 14.91 27.61
CA MET A 106 -1.19 15.95 28.61
C MET A 106 -0.52 17.24 28.12
N ARG A 107 -1.30 18.11 27.46
CA ARG A 107 -0.94 19.50 27.20
C ARG A 107 -1.31 20.27 28.46
N GLY A 108 -0.30 20.64 29.23
CA GLY A 108 -0.44 21.35 30.51
C GLY A 108 -0.32 20.38 31.68
N SER A 109 0.58 20.53 32.65
CA SER A 109 1.44 21.66 32.98
C SER A 109 2.75 21.08 33.47
N ALA A 110 3.86 21.38 32.77
CA ALA A 110 5.13 21.38 33.48
C ALA A 110 4.96 22.42 34.59
N ARG A 111 4.79 21.97 35.84
CA ARG A 111 4.90 22.87 36.99
C ARG A 111 6.23 23.58 36.81
N GLN A 112 6.21 24.91 36.64
CA GLN A 112 7.44 25.68 36.75
C GLN A 112 8.03 25.31 38.11
N VAL A 113 9.16 24.61 38.09
CA VAL A 113 9.89 24.29 39.31
C VAL A 113 10.37 25.63 39.84
N ASP A 114 9.89 25.99 41.03
CA ASP A 114 10.31 27.20 41.69
C ASP A 114 11.84 27.17 41.84
N ALA A 115 12.53 28.11 41.18
CA ALA A 115 13.99 28.16 41.15
C ALA A 115 14.59 28.76 42.45
N ALA A 116 13.74 29.27 43.34
CA ALA A 116 14.13 29.83 44.63
C ALA A 116 14.94 28.84 45.51
N PRO A 117 14.48 27.60 45.77
CA PRO A 117 15.25 26.61 46.54
C PRO A 117 16.59 26.21 45.90
N LEU A 118 16.69 26.27 44.56
CA LEU A 118 17.93 25.99 43.83
C LEU A 118 18.97 27.11 44.04
N LYS A 119 18.55 28.38 44.08
CA LYS A 119 19.43 29.52 44.41
C LYS A 119 19.95 29.46 45.85
N THR A 120 19.11 29.12 46.82
CA THR A 120 19.53 29.03 48.23
C THR A 120 20.59 27.95 48.43
N ARG A 121 20.46 26.79 47.75
CA ARG A 121 21.47 25.73 47.79
C ARG A 121 22.82 26.15 47.20
N SER A 122 22.81 26.93 46.11
CA SER A 122 24.03 27.45 45.49
C SER A 122 24.79 28.40 46.44
N GLN A 123 24.08 29.30 47.12
CA GLN A 123 24.71 30.24 48.06
C GLN A 123 25.31 29.56 49.29
N LEU A 124 24.62 28.56 49.86
CA LEU A 124 25.14 27.76 50.97
C LEU A 124 26.38 26.95 50.58
N GLY A 125 26.42 26.42 49.35
CA GLY A 125 27.58 25.71 48.81
C GLY A 125 28.82 26.61 48.67
N SER A 126 28.64 27.83 48.17
CA SER A 126 29.72 28.81 48.03
C SER A 126 30.24 29.32 49.37
N ALA A 127 29.35 29.55 50.35
CA ALA A 127 29.74 29.95 51.71
C ALA A 127 30.57 28.87 52.44
N LYS A 128 30.27 27.57 52.19
CA LYS A 128 31.03 26.46 52.75
C LYS A 128 32.41 26.30 52.09
N ARG A 129 32.55 26.68 50.81
CA ARG A 129 33.82 26.63 50.08
C ARG A 129 34.78 27.73 50.51
N GLY A 130 34.27 28.93 50.79
CA GLY A 130 35.09 30.05 51.29
C GLY A 130 35.67 29.85 52.70
N LYS A 131 35.00 29.06 53.56
CA LYS A 131 35.50 28.74 54.91
C LYS A 131 36.55 27.63 54.97
N ARG A 132 36.86 26.98 53.85
CA ARG A 132 37.82 25.86 53.76
C ARG A 132 39.18 26.29 53.20
N SER A 133 39.36 27.60 52.96
CA SER A 133 40.60 28.21 52.51
C SER A 133 41.11 29.17 53.58
N VAL A 134 41.53 28.61 54.71
CA VAL A 134 42.47 29.20 55.68
C VAL A 134 43.40 28.09 56.10
#